data_AF-A0A538DXG7-F1
#
_entry.id   AF-A0A538DXG7-F1
#
_cell.length_a   1.000
_cell.length_b   1.000
_cell.length_c   1.000
_cell.angle_alpha   90.00
_cell.angle_beta   90.00
_cell.angle_gamma   90.00
#
_symmetry.space_group_name_H-M   'P 1'
#
loop_
_entity.id
_entity.type
_entity.pdbx_description
1 polymer ?
#
loop_
_entity_poly.entity_id
_entity_poly.type
_entity_poly.pdbx_seq_one_letter_code
_entity_poly.pdbx_strand_id
1 'polypeptide(L)' 'MRERGATEALLWVVEANTRARRFYEREGWTADGETRASPLGPRELRYRRVL' A
#
# COMPACT_ATOMS: atom_id res chain seq x y z
N MET A 1 25.89 -12.74 7.84
CA MET A 1 24.44 -12.50 7.86
C MET A 1 24.18 -11.30 6.95
N ARG A 2 23.44 -11.44 5.85
CA ARG A 2 23.28 -10.32 4.89
C ARG A 2 22.13 -9.43 5.37
N GLU A 3 22.47 -8.27 5.92
CA GLU A 3 21.54 -7.15 6.05
C GLU A 3 21.17 -6.69 4.64
N ARG A 4 20.10 -7.27 4.08
CA ARG A 4 19.45 -6.68 2.91
C ARG A 4 18.56 -5.58 3.46
N GLY A 5 19.11 -4.36 3.55
CA GLY A 5 18.31 -3.18 3.88
C GLY A 5 17.21 -3.03 2.84
N ALA A 6 15.97 -3.35 3.21
CA ALA A 6 14.83 -3.01 2.38
C ALA A 6 14.72 -1.48 2.36
N THR A 7 14.68 -0.89 1.17
CA THR A 7 14.57 0.57 0.99
C THR A 7 13.13 1.04 0.89
N GLU A 8 12.19 0.10 0.70
CA GLU A 8 10.77 0.38 0.54
C GLU A 8 9.89 -0.75 1.08
N ALA A 9 8.68 -0.39 1.48
CA ALA A 9 7.59 -1.29 1.82
C ALA A 9 6.40 -1.06 0.88
N LEU A 10 5.70 -2.15 0.54
CA LEU A 10 4.53 -2.16 -0.34
C LEU A 10 3.32 -2.75 0.40
N LEU A 11 2.14 -2.20 0.15
CA LEU A 11 0.87 -2.64 0.71
C LEU A 11 -0.25 -2.52 -0.33
N TRP A 12 -1.22 -3.44 -0.31
CA TRP A 12 -2.45 -3.34 -1.09
C TRP A 12 -3.62 -2.95 -0.18
N VAL A 13 -4.37 -1.92 -0.57
CA VAL A 13 -5.51 -1.40 0.20
C VAL A 13 -6.72 -1.33 -0.69
N VAL A 14 -7.86 -1.83 -0.23
CA VAL A 14 -9.15 -1.71 -0.95
C VAL A 14 -9.44 -0.25 -1.28
N GLU A 15 -9.71 0.03 -2.55
CA GLU A 15 -9.92 1.38 -3.09
C GLU A 15 -11.05 2.12 -2.37
N ALA A 16 -12.15 1.41 -2.09
CA ALA A 16 -13.31 1.94 -1.39
C ALA A 16 -13.10 2.12 0.13
N ASN A 17 -12.02 1.56 0.71
CA ASN A 17 -11.75 1.65 2.14
C ASN A 17 -11.08 2.98 2.48
N THR A 18 -11.85 4.06 2.40
CA THR A 18 -11.40 5.44 2.64
C THR A 18 -10.79 5.64 4.03
N ARG A 19 -11.27 4.91 5.04
CA ARG A 19 -10.71 4.94 6.41
C ARG A 19 -9.29 4.38 6.44
N ALA A 20 -9.05 3.20 5.85
CA ALA A 20 -7.72 2.61 5.78
C ALA A 20 -6.76 3.46 4.95
N ARG A 21 -7.24 3.99 3.80
CA ARG A 21 -6.44 4.88 2.94
C ARG A 21 -5.95 6.11 3.70
N ARG A 22 -6.84 6.82 4.39
CA ARG A 22 -6.48 7.98 5.23
C ARG A 22 -5.51 7.62 6.36
N PHE A 23 -5.67 6.44 6.96
CA PHE A 23 -4.72 5.96 7.97
C PHE A 23 -3.32 5.81 7.37
N TYR A 24 -3.16 5.06 6.29
CA TYR A 24 -1.85 4.84 5.68
C TYR A 24 -1.23 6.12 5.12
N GLU A 25 -2.03 7.00 4.50
CA GLU A 25 -1.56 8.31 4.03
C GLU A 25 -0.99 9.16 5.17
N ARG A 26 -1.65 9.15 6.35
CA ARG A 26 -1.14 9.83 7.55
C ARG A 26 0.15 9.21 8.08
N GLU A 27 0.30 7.89 7.97
CA GLU A 27 1.51 7.16 8.38
C GLU A 27 2.64 7.20 7.33
N GLY A 28 2.58 8.12 6.36
CA GLY A 28 3.63 8.36 5.38
C GLY A 28 3.63 7.41 4.18
N TRP A 29 2.53 6.68 3.94
CA TRP A 29 2.37 5.89 2.74
C TRP A 29 1.79 6.73 1.60
N THR A 30 2.11 6.38 0.36
CA THR A 30 1.58 7.05 -0.83
C THR A 30 1.09 6.02 -1.83
N ALA A 31 -0.10 6.22 -2.41
CA ALA A 31 -0.58 5.40 -3.51
C ALA A 31 0.26 5.67 -4.77
N ASP A 32 0.78 4.63 -5.41
CA ASP A 32 1.66 4.77 -6.58
C ASP A 32 0.92 4.70 -7.94
N GLY A 33 -0.41 4.57 -7.90
CA GLY A 33 -1.27 4.49 -9.08
C GLY A 33 -1.49 3.06 -9.59
N GLU A 34 -0.76 2.06 -9.08
CA GLU A 34 -0.98 0.67 -9.46
C GLU A 34 -2.24 0.13 -8.77
N THR A 35 -3.08 -0.55 -9.55
CA THR A 35 -4.34 -1.13 -9.06
C THR A 35 -4.45 -2.59 -9.46
N ARG A 36 -5.18 -3.38 -8.68
CA ARG A 36 -5.49 -4.78 -9.01
C ARG A 36 -6.89 -5.17 -8.60
N ALA A 37 -7.42 -6.22 -9.22
CA ALA A 37 -8.58 -6.91 -8.68
C ALA A 37 -8.14 -7.75 -7.47
N SER A 38 -8.80 -7.58 -6.33
CA SER A 38 -8.61 -8.48 -5.19
C SER A 38 -9.24 -9.84 -5.50
N PRO A 39 -8.64 -10.96 -5.04
CA PRO A 39 -9.30 -12.27 -5.09
C PRO A 39 -10.66 -12.30 -4.39
N LEU A 40 -10.92 -11.33 -3.51
CA LEU A 40 -12.16 -11.20 -2.74
C LEU A 40 -13.19 -10.27 -3.42
N GLY A 41 -12.89 -9.75 -4.61
CA GLY A 41 -13.79 -8.89 -5.39
C GLY A 41 -13.41 -7.41 -5.45
N PRO A 42 -13.15 -6.69 -4.34
CA PRO A 42 -12.94 -5.25 -4.42
C PRO A 42 -11.65 -4.89 -5.15
N ARG A 43 -11.60 -3.73 -5.81
CA ARG A 43 -10.36 -3.17 -6.36
C ARG A 43 -9.44 -2.77 -5.21
N GLU A 44 -8.15 -3.04 -5.36
CA GLU A 44 -7.10 -2.62 -4.44
C GLU A 44 -6.12 -1.66 -5.13
N LEU A 45 -5.63 -0.69 -4.37
CA LEU A 45 -4.59 0.26 -4.74
C LEU A 45 -3.29 -0.16 -4.06
N ARG A 46 -2.17 -0.02 -4.76
CA ARG A 46 -0.85 -0.24 -4.15
C ARG A 46 -0.35 1.06 -3.51
N TYR A 47 0.07 0.92 -2.26
CA TYR A 47 0.73 1.96 -1.47
C TYR A 47 2.19 1.59 -1.28
N ARG A 48 3.06 2.61 -1.30
CA ARG A 48 4.49 2.52 -1.03
C ARG A 48 4.91 3.42 0.12
N ARG A 49 5.94 3.03 0.86
CA ARG A 49 6.61 3.85 1.87
C ARG A 49 8.11 3.58 1.84
N VAL A 50 8.91 4.65 1.90
CA VAL A 50 10.38 4.54 2.07
C VAL A 50 10.67 4.17 3.53
N LEU A 51 11.58 3.22 3.73
CA LEU A 51 11.94 2.69 5.05
C LEU A 51 13.09 3.48 5.71
#